data_AF-A0A964QXU1-F1
#
_entry.id   AF-A0A964QXU1-F1
#
_cell.length_a   1.000
_cell.length_b   1.000
_cell.length_c   1.000
_cell.angle_alpha   90.00
_cell.angle_beta   90.00
_cell.angle_gamma   90.00
#
_symmetry.space_group_name_H-M   'P 1'
#
loop_
_entity.id
_entity.type
_entity.pdbx_description
1 polymer ?
#
loop_
_entity_poly.entity_id
_entity_poly.type
_entity_poly.pdbx_seq_one_letter_code
_entity_poly.pdbx_strand_id
1 'polypeptide(L)'
;MPKAEVSWKRVTDDGQKLQVNAQRVGGEWIFSHREKRFDQWQAVPEPPLEDWLELLDAVERLINRRRLQPVHEEKLRRRIRERFPESGV
;
A
#
# COMPACT_ATOMS: atom_id res chain seq x y z
N MET A 1 -11.58 -14.92 1.69
CA MET A 1 -10.68 -14.48 0.60
C MET A 1 -9.24 -14.56 1.11
N PRO A 2 -8.28 -15.02 0.29
CA PRO A 2 -6.87 -14.95 0.68
C PRO A 2 -6.50 -13.49 0.96
N LYS A 3 -5.78 -13.28 2.07
CA LYS A 3 -5.19 -11.97 2.39
C LYS A 3 -4.11 -11.69 1.35
N ALA A 4 -4.17 -10.52 0.74
CA ALA A 4 -3.08 -10.04 -0.11
C ALA A 4 -2.15 -9.20 0.74
N GLU A 5 -0.84 -9.38 0.55
CA GLU A 5 0.19 -8.65 1.27
C GLU A 5 1.23 -8.19 0.26
N VAL A 6 1.60 -6.91 0.37
CA VAL A 6 2.60 -6.26 -0.46
C VAL A 6 3.57 -5.55 0.47
N SER A 7 4.87 -5.65 0.22
CA SER A 7 5.88 -4.91 0.97
C SER A 7 6.94 -4.34 0.06
N TRP A 8 7.40 -3.12 0.36
CA TRP A 8 8.45 -2.41 -0.35
C TRP A 8 9.37 -1.69 0.64
N LYS A 9 10.41 -1.03 0.11
CA LYS A 9 11.29 -0.16 0.90
C LYS A 9 11.09 1.27 0.43
N ARG A 10 10.99 2.20 1.39
CA ARG A 10 10.91 3.64 1.15
C ARG A 10 12.04 4.36 1.90
N VAL A 11 12.48 5.49 1.36
CA VAL A 11 13.34 6.45 2.06
C VAL A 11 12.51 7.68 2.34
N THR A 12 12.44 8.11 3.59
CA THR A 12 11.73 9.34 4.00
C THR A 12 12.55 10.58 3.67
N ASP A 13 11.94 11.76 3.74
CA ASP A 13 12.62 13.04 3.53
C ASP A 13 13.81 13.25 4.49
N ASP A 14 13.72 12.69 5.70
CA ASP A 14 14.79 12.71 6.70
C ASP A 14 15.90 11.67 6.43
N GLY A 15 15.84 10.96 5.29
CA GLY A 15 16.81 9.93 4.90
C GLY A 15 16.64 8.58 5.60
N GLN A 16 15.57 8.39 6.37
CA GLN A 16 15.32 7.14 7.09
C GLN A 16 14.79 6.07 6.13
N LYS A 17 15.35 4.85 6.23
CA LYS A 17 14.92 3.69 5.43
C LYS A 17 13.82 2.94 6.18
N LEU A 18 12.63 2.88 5.58
CA LEU A 18 11.49 2.13 6.09
C LEU A 18 11.22 0.92 5.21
N GLN A 19 10.91 -0.21 5.82
CA GLN A 19 10.17 -1.26 5.16
C GLN A 19 8.68 -0.99 5.37
N VAL A 20 7.95 -0.83 4.29
CA VAL A 20 6.50 -0.60 4.30
C VAL A 20 5.80 -1.91 3.94
N ASN A 21 4.66 -2.14 4.57
CA ASN A 21 3.80 -3.29 4.34
C ASN A 21 2.35 -2.84 4.26
N ALA A 22 1.66 -3.29 3.22
CA ALA A 22 0.24 -3.11 3.04
C ALA A 22 -0.45 -4.49 3.01
N GLN A 23 -1.38 -4.69 3.93
CA GLN A 23 -2.17 -5.93 4.03
C GLN A 23 -3.64 -5.64 3.71
N ARG A 24 -4.22 -6.50 2.87
CA ARG A 24 -5.65 -6.44 2.56
C ARG A 24 -6.45 -7.24 3.59
N VAL A 25 -7.26 -6.56 4.40
CA VAL A 25 -8.10 -7.13 5.46
C VAL A 25 -9.53 -6.61 5.30
N GLY A 26 -10.52 -7.51 5.24
CA GLY A 26 -11.93 -7.10 5.12
C GLY A 26 -12.28 -6.33 3.84
N GLY A 27 -11.36 -6.25 2.87
CA GLY A 27 -11.52 -5.43 1.66
C GLY A 27 -10.85 -4.06 1.74
N GLU A 28 -10.32 -3.68 2.89
CA GLU A 28 -9.51 -2.48 3.11
C GLU A 28 -8.01 -2.80 3.10
N TRP A 29 -7.19 -1.77 2.93
CA TRP A 29 -5.73 -1.87 3.00
C TRP A 29 -5.23 -1.20 4.28
N ILE A 30 -4.55 -1.98 5.11
CA ILE A 30 -3.92 -1.52 6.35
C ILE A 30 -2.42 -1.42 6.08
N PHE A 31 -1.86 -0.25 6.38
CA PHE A 31 -0.45 0.02 6.20
C PHE A 31 0.28 -0.08 7.53
N SER A 32 1.50 -0.56 7.45
CA SER A 32 2.44 -0.56 8.57
C SER A 32 3.86 -0.35 8.04
N HIS A 33 4.75 0.19 8.88
CA HIS A 33 6.17 0.27 8.57
C HIS A 33 7.03 -0.21 9.74
N ARG A 34 8.28 -0.49 9.43
CA ARG A 34 9.34 -0.70 10.41
C ARG A 34 10.66 -0.20 9.86
N GLU A 35 11.56 0.24 10.71
CA GLU A 35 12.90 0.66 10.30
C GLU A 35 13.82 -0.55 10.10
N LYS A 36 13.96 -1.39 11.14
CA LYS A 36 14.85 -2.55 11.12
C LYS A 36 14.08 -3.86 11.09
N ARG A 37 14.76 -4.93 10.67
CA ARG A 37 14.18 -6.28 10.50
C ARG A 37 13.54 -6.87 11.76
N PHE A 38 13.96 -6.43 12.94
CA PHE A 38 13.47 -6.92 14.23
C PHE A 38 12.59 -5.92 14.98
N ASP A 39 12.40 -4.73 14.41
CA ASP A 39 11.51 -3.74 15.01
C ASP A 39 10.06 -4.19 14.83
N GLN A 40 9.22 -3.77 15.77
CA GLN A 40 7.79 -3.98 15.69
C GLN A 40 7.21 -3.14 14.56
N TRP A 41 6.33 -3.76 13.76
CA TRP A 41 5.54 -3.04 12.76
C TRP A 41 4.67 -1.99 13.44
N GLN A 42 4.83 -0.74 13.02
CA GLN A 42 4.04 0.39 13.45
C GLN A 42 2.93 0.63 12.43
N ALA A 43 1.68 0.71 12.88
CA ALA A 43 0.56 1.02 12.00
C ALA A 43 0.66 2.45 11.46
N VAL A 44 0.31 2.62 10.19
CA VAL A 44 0.27 3.93 9.52
C VAL A 44 -1.19 4.25 9.19
N PRO A 45 -1.93 4.93 10.07
CA PRO A 45 -3.36 5.21 9.85
C PRO A 45 -3.58 6.18 8.67
N GLU A 46 -2.61 7.06 8.43
CA GLU A 46 -2.62 8.05 7.36
C GLU A 46 -1.36 7.90 6.50
N PRO A 47 -1.28 6.87 5.64
CA PRO A 47 -0.14 6.69 4.75
C PRO A 47 -0.10 7.82 3.74
N PRO A 48 1.10 8.32 3.39
CA PRO A 48 1.27 9.35 2.37
C PRO A 48 0.83 8.84 1.00
N LEU A 49 0.51 9.75 0.08
CA LEU A 49 0.11 9.42 -1.29
C LEU A 49 1.12 8.47 -1.97
N GLU A 50 2.41 8.67 -1.76
CA GLU A 50 3.48 7.81 -2.30
C GLU A 50 3.27 6.32 -2.00
N ASP A 51 2.92 6.00 -0.74
CA ASP A 51 2.70 4.61 -0.32
C ASP A 51 1.43 4.02 -0.96
N TRP A 52 0.41 4.85 -1.19
CA TRP A 52 -0.78 4.44 -1.93
C TRP A 52 -0.51 4.18 -3.42
N LEU A 53 0.33 5.00 -4.04
CA LEU A 53 0.74 4.84 -5.44
C LEU A 53 1.61 3.60 -5.64
N GLU A 54 2.55 3.35 -4.72
CA GLU A 54 3.37 2.13 -4.74
C GLU A 54 2.51 0.87 -4.54
N LEU A 55 1.50 0.94 -3.68
CA LEU A 55 0.52 -0.13 -3.55
C LEU A 55 -0.28 -0.34 -4.84
N LEU A 56 -0.68 0.73 -5.53
CA LEU A 56 -1.44 0.65 -6.78
C LEU A 56 -0.64 -0.08 -7.87
N ASP A 57 0.61 0.32 -8.11
CA ASP A 57 1.50 -0.36 -9.07
C ASP A 57 1.68 -1.85 -8.69
N ALA A 58 1.87 -2.16 -7.40
CA ALA A 58 1.99 -3.54 -6.96
C ALA A 58 0.70 -4.36 -7.18
N VAL A 59 -0.47 -3.77 -6.97
CA VAL A 59 -1.77 -4.40 -7.23
C VAL A 59 -1.96 -4.67 -8.71
N GLU A 60 -1.62 -3.73 -9.59
CA GLU A 60 -1.64 -3.91 -11.05
C GLU A 60 -0.75 -5.10 -11.48
N ARG A 61 0.48 -5.18 -10.93
CA ARG A 61 1.38 -6.32 -11.17
C ARG A 61 0.81 -7.65 -10.67
N LEU A 62 0.11 -7.64 -9.53
CA LEU A 62 -0.53 -8.85 -8.99
C LEU A 62 -1.74 -9.28 -9.82
N ILE A 63 -2.50 -8.34 -10.39
CA ILE A 63 -3.59 -8.63 -11.36
C ILE A 63 -3.02 -9.25 -12.62
N ASN A 64 -1.94 -8.68 -13.17
CA ASN A 64 -1.24 -9.24 -14.34
C ASN A 64 -0.76 -10.68 -14.09
N ARG A 65 -0.37 -10.99 -12.84
CA ARG A 65 0.01 -12.34 -12.39
C ARG A 65 -1.17 -13.22 -11.97
N ARG A 66 -2.42 -12.76 -12.15
CA ARG A 66 -3.67 -13.43 -11.76
C ARG A 66 -3.76 -13.78 -10.27
N ARG A 67 -3.10 -12.99 -9.41
CA ARG A 67 -3.14 -13.10 -7.95
C ARG A 67 -4.22 -12.23 -7.31
N LEU A 68 -4.66 -11.18 -8.02
CA LEU A 68 -5.74 -10.28 -7.65
C LEU A 68 -6.70 -10.09 -8.83
N GLN A 69 -7.93 -9.66 -8.53
CA GLN A 69 -8.94 -9.33 -9.53
C GLN A 69 -8.93 -7.82 -9.85
N PRO A 70 -9.27 -7.40 -11.08
CA PRO A 70 -9.34 -5.99 -11.48
C PRO A 70 -10.17 -5.09 -10.56
N VAL A 71 -11.27 -5.61 -9.99
CA VAL A 71 -12.11 -4.88 -9.02
C VAL A 71 -11.35 -4.41 -7.77
N HIS A 72 -10.21 -5.03 -7.43
CA HIS A 72 -9.38 -4.58 -6.32
C HIS A 72 -8.61 -3.30 -6.65
N GLU A 73 -8.16 -3.15 -7.89
CA GLU A 73 -7.53 -1.91 -8.38
C GLU A 73 -8.55 -0.78 -8.46
N GLU A 74 -9.73 -1.04 -9.03
CA GLU A 74 -10.80 -0.03 -9.13
C GLU A 74 -11.17 0.55 -7.76
N LYS A 75 -11.32 -0.32 -6.75
CA LYS A 75 -11.60 0.10 -5.36
C LYS A 75 -10.44 0.88 -4.76
N LEU A 76 -9.21 0.48 -5.04
CA LEU A 76 -8.02 1.17 -4.57
C LEU A 76 -7.92 2.57 -5.19
N ARG A 77 -8.05 2.71 -6.51
CA ARG A 77 -8.07 4.01 -7.21
C ARG A 77 -9.15 4.93 -6.66
N ARG A 78 -10.37 4.41 -6.43
CA ARG A 78 -11.45 5.17 -5.80
C ARG A 78 -11.04 5.69 -4.42
N ARG A 79 -10.44 4.83 -3.58
CA ARG A 79 -9.98 5.22 -2.23
C ARG A 79 -8.88 6.29 -2.29
N ILE A 80 -7.96 6.18 -3.26
CA ILE A 80 -6.90 7.17 -3.47
C ILE A 80 -7.52 8.52 -3.85
N ARG A 81 -8.47 8.57 -4.79
CA ARG A 81 -9.17 9.82 -5.13
C ARG A 81 -9.96 10.43 -3.99
N GLU A 82 -10.60 9.58 -3.16
CA GLU A 82 -11.34 10.03 -1.99
C GLU A 82 -10.42 10.66 -0.93
N ARG A 83 -9.18 10.17 -0.78
CA ARG A 83 -8.20 10.69 0.19
C ARG A 83 -7.33 11.82 -0.36
N PHE A 84 -6.97 11.76 -1.64
CA PHE A 84 -6.06 12.67 -2.34
C PHE A 84 -6.69 13.11 -3.66
N PRO A 85 -7.69 14.02 -3.62
CA PRO A 85 -8.39 14.48 -4.82
C PRO A 85 -7.46 15.08 -5.90
N GLU A 86 -6.35 15.68 -5.48
CA GLU A 86 -5.33 16.31 -6.34
C GLU A 86 -4.38 15.31 -7.03
N SER A 87 -4.48 14.01 -6.73
CA SER A 87 -3.54 12.99 -7.24
C SER A 87 -3.69 12.67 -8.72
N GLY A 88 -4.83 12.97 -9.35
CA GLY A 88 -5.08 12.73 -10.78
C GLY A 88 -5.24 11.25 -11.20
N VAL A 89 -5.37 10.33 -10.24
CA VAL A 89 -5.50 8.86 -10.41
C VAL A 89 -6.92 8.40 -10.74
#